data_AF-A0AAV2CTU9-F1
#
_entry.id   AF-A0AAV2CTU9-F1
#
_cell.length_a   1.000
_cell.length_b   1.000
_cell.length_c   1.000
_cell.angle_alpha   90.00
_cell.angle_beta   90.00
_cell.angle_gamma   90.00
#
_symmetry.space_group_name_H-M   'P 1'
#
loop_
_entity.id
_entity.type
_entity.pdbx_description
1 polymer ?
#
loop_
_entity_poly.entity_id
_entity_poly.type
_entity_poly.pdbx_seq_one_letter_code
_entity_poly.pdbx_strand_id
1 'polypeptide(L)'
;MSKRAYSSTSTSINSRGAVLCWHKKPCVVNTSGTEANPGRQFYGCPFWMDEKKNCHFFRWVQMNVDEDKHHDSEIGCSTLNIEESLRLAECKAERRKKEKKLLAEELSRWMKAHEIMLAEGRRVNHEIHVIRALLIVIVVMNLILVILMLHHVIIW
;
A
#
# COMPACT_ATOMS: atom_id res chain seq x y z
N MET A 1 8.81 4.90 -48.76
CA MET A 1 8.26 6.12 -49.41
C MET A 1 6.85 6.29 -48.87
N SER A 2 6.32 7.36 -48.31
CA SER A 2 6.68 8.77 -48.13
C SER A 2 6.00 9.20 -46.81
N LYS A 3 6.75 9.76 -45.84
CA LYS A 3 6.14 10.32 -44.63
C LYS A 3 5.42 11.61 -45.02
N ARG A 4 4.09 11.59 -45.09
CA ARG A 4 3.28 12.81 -45.29
C ARG A 4 3.53 13.73 -44.09
N ALA A 5 4.25 14.82 -44.32
CA ALA A 5 4.42 15.89 -43.36
C ALA A 5 3.06 16.57 -43.16
N TYR A 6 2.39 16.32 -42.03
CA TYR A 6 1.27 17.15 -41.62
C TYR A 6 1.84 18.49 -41.15
N SER A 7 1.61 19.54 -41.92
CA SER A 7 1.95 20.92 -41.56
C SER A 7 1.43 21.21 -40.16
N SER A 8 2.35 21.37 -39.21
CA SER A 8 2.07 21.55 -37.79
C SER A 8 1.64 22.99 -37.53
N THR A 9 0.43 23.36 -37.97
CA THR A 9 -0.15 24.65 -37.56
C THR A 9 -0.63 24.50 -36.12
N SER A 10 0.03 25.15 -35.17
CA SER A 10 -0.32 25.15 -33.74
C SER A 10 -1.81 25.44 -33.53
N THR A 11 -2.59 24.42 -33.15
CA THR A 11 -4.01 24.57 -32.84
C THR A 11 -4.14 25.16 -31.45
N SER A 12 -4.65 26.39 -31.34
CA SER A 12 -5.03 26.93 -30.03
C SER A 12 -6.36 26.28 -29.64
N ILE A 13 -6.34 25.42 -28.63
CA ILE A 13 -7.53 24.77 -28.07
C ILE A 13 -7.78 25.36 -26.68
N ASN A 14 -9.03 25.59 -26.27
CA ASN A 14 -9.35 26.04 -24.91
C ASN A 14 -9.47 24.86 -23.92
N SER A 15 -9.67 25.15 -22.64
CA SER A 15 -9.86 24.14 -21.59
C SER A 15 -11.09 23.24 -21.78
N ARG A 16 -12.01 23.59 -22.69
CA ARG A 16 -13.20 22.79 -23.05
C ARG A 16 -13.02 22.02 -24.36
N GLY A 17 -11.80 21.96 -24.91
CA GLY A 17 -11.53 21.25 -26.17
C GLY A 17 -11.96 22.01 -27.43
N ALA A 18 -12.46 23.25 -27.34
CA ALA A 18 -12.89 24.01 -28.51
C ALA A 18 -11.69 24.63 -29.25
N VAL A 19 -11.67 24.47 -30.57
CA VAL A 19 -10.70 25.13 -31.47
C VAL A 19 -10.94 26.64 -31.46
N LEU A 20 -9.88 27.42 -31.25
CA LEU A 20 -9.93 28.87 -31.21
C LEU A 20 -9.36 29.49 -32.48
N CYS A 21 -10.01 30.56 -32.96
CA CYS A 21 -9.48 31.38 -34.04
C CYS A 21 -8.39 32.33 -33.51
N TRP A 22 -7.82 33.17 -34.38
CA TRP A 22 -6.78 34.12 -33.98
C TRP A 22 -7.24 35.20 -32.97
N HIS A 23 -8.55 35.40 -32.83
CA HIS A 23 -9.13 36.24 -31.76
C HIS A 23 -9.26 35.53 -30.41
N LYS A 24 -8.79 34.27 -30.30
CA LYS A 24 -9.00 33.40 -29.14
C LYS A 24 -10.48 33.14 -28.83
N LYS A 25 -11.36 33.27 -29.83
CA LYS A 25 -12.79 32.93 -29.74
C LYS A 25 -13.04 31.53 -30.30
N PRO A 26 -14.00 30.76 -29.74
CA PRO A 26 -14.38 29.46 -30.27
C PRO A 26 -14.80 29.55 -31.74
N CYS A 27 -14.24 28.68 -32.58
CA CYS A 27 -14.59 28.55 -33.99
C CYS A 27 -15.95 27.87 -34.17
N VAL A 28 -16.62 28.18 -35.28
CA VAL A 28 -17.83 27.50 -35.72
C VAL A 28 -17.47 26.40 -36.71
N VAL A 29 -18.25 25.32 -36.75
CA VAL A 29 -18.09 24.24 -37.74
C VAL A 29 -19.01 24.50 -38.92
N ASN A 30 -18.44 24.60 -40.11
CA ASN A 30 -19.13 24.82 -41.36
C ASN A 30 -18.92 23.63 -42.31
N THR A 31 -19.85 23.40 -43.24
CA THR A 31 -19.76 22.35 -44.25
C THR A 31 -19.40 22.97 -45.60
N SER A 32 -18.38 22.42 -46.26
CA SER A 32 -17.95 22.86 -47.58
C SER A 32 -18.96 22.44 -48.66
N GLY A 33 -19.45 23.42 -49.43
CA GLY A 33 -20.30 23.22 -50.60
C GLY A 33 -19.54 23.25 -51.93
N THR A 34 -18.21 23.35 -51.92
CA THR A 34 -17.42 23.41 -53.16
C THR A 34 -17.37 22.05 -53.85
N GLU A 35 -17.41 21.99 -55.18
CA GLU A 35 -17.28 20.75 -55.96
C GLU A 35 -16.02 19.95 -55.64
N ALA A 36 -14.93 20.64 -55.28
CA ALA A 36 -13.66 19.99 -54.93
C ALA A 36 -13.66 19.31 -53.55
N ASN A 37 -14.52 19.76 -52.62
CA ASN A 37 -14.59 19.23 -51.25
C ASN A 37 -16.05 19.19 -50.76
N PRO A 38 -16.96 18.44 -51.42
CA PRO A 38 -18.37 18.44 -51.06
C PRO A 38 -18.58 17.78 -49.70
N GLY A 39 -19.37 18.40 -48.83
CA GLY A 39 -19.78 17.82 -47.55
C GLY A 39 -18.70 17.79 -46.45
N ARG A 40 -17.46 18.20 -46.74
CA ARG A 40 -16.37 18.18 -45.75
C ARG A 40 -16.49 19.33 -44.75
N GLN A 41 -16.37 19.04 -43.46
CA GLN A 41 -16.49 20.04 -42.40
C GLN A 41 -15.18 20.77 -42.10
N PHE A 42 -15.26 22.06 -41.78
CA PHE A 42 -14.13 22.90 -41.38
C PHE A 42 -14.49 23.86 -40.25
N TYR A 43 -13.49 24.23 -39.44
CA TYR A 43 -13.56 25.29 -38.44
C TYR A 43 -13.34 26.66 -39.09
N GLY A 44 -14.26 27.59 -38.84
CA GLY A 44 -14.22 28.97 -39.31
C GLY A 44 -14.28 30.00 -38.17
N CYS A 45 -13.84 31.22 -38.43
CA CYS A 45 -14.02 32.35 -37.51
C CYS A 45 -15.52 32.58 -37.22
N PRO A 46 -15.95 32.81 -35.96
CA PRO A 46 -17.35 33.11 -35.66
C PRO A 46 -17.84 34.44 -36.27
N PHE A 47 -16.93 35.35 -36.59
CA PHE A 47 -17.24 36.64 -37.23
C PHE A 47 -17.15 36.59 -38.76
N TRP A 48 -17.31 35.43 -39.38
CA TRP A 48 -17.11 35.26 -40.83
C TRP A 48 -18.04 36.13 -41.70
N MET A 49 -19.19 36.56 -41.18
CA MET A 49 -20.13 37.45 -41.88
C MET A 49 -19.70 38.93 -41.87
N ASP A 50 -18.82 39.34 -40.96
CA ASP A 50 -18.34 40.73 -40.84
C ASP A 50 -16.90 40.80 -41.35
N GLU A 51 -16.72 41.27 -42.58
CA GLU A 51 -15.42 41.30 -43.27
C GLU A 51 -14.35 42.08 -42.49
N LYS A 52 -14.75 43.12 -41.73
CA LYS A 52 -13.82 43.91 -40.90
C LYS A 52 -13.36 43.18 -39.65
N LYS A 53 -14.11 42.15 -39.20
CA LYS A 53 -13.83 41.36 -37.99
C LYS A 53 -13.45 39.92 -38.29
N ASN A 54 -13.45 39.51 -39.55
CA ASN A 54 -13.10 38.16 -39.96
C ASN A 54 -11.57 38.01 -39.95
N CYS A 55 -11.03 37.11 -39.12
CA CYS A 55 -9.60 36.78 -39.18
C CYS A 55 -9.27 35.73 -40.25
N HIS A 56 -10.24 35.29 -41.04
CA HIS A 56 -10.10 34.27 -42.09
C HIS A 56 -9.51 32.95 -41.59
N PHE A 57 -9.65 32.66 -40.29
CA PHE A 57 -9.25 31.39 -39.72
C PHE A 57 -10.01 30.24 -40.41
N PHE A 58 -9.26 29.28 -40.93
CA PHE A 58 -9.77 28.10 -41.63
C PHE A 58 -8.97 26.86 -41.23
N ARG A 59 -9.66 25.77 -40.90
CA ARG A 59 -9.02 24.47 -40.64
C ARG A 59 -10.00 23.33 -40.87
N TRP A 60 -9.61 22.30 -41.62
CA TRP A 60 -10.44 21.10 -41.78
C TRP A 60 -10.69 20.38 -40.44
N VAL A 61 -11.92 19.93 -40.22
CA VAL A 61 -12.21 18.97 -39.15
C VAL A 61 -11.52 17.66 -39.55
N GLN A 62 -10.59 17.20 -38.72
CA GLN A 62 -10.07 15.85 -38.88
C GLN A 62 -11.19 14.91 -38.45
N MET A 63 -11.75 14.18 -39.40
CA MET A 63 -12.54 13.01 -39.09
C MET A 63 -11.54 11.99 -38.56
N ASN A 64 -11.42 11.87 -37.25
CA ASN A 64 -10.78 10.71 -36.65
C ASN A 64 -11.73 9.54 -36.93
N VAL A 65 -11.61 8.94 -38.13
CA VAL A 65 -12.36 7.73 -38.51
C VAL A 65 -11.86 6.51 -37.74
N ASP A 66 -10.83 6.65 -36.91
CA ASP A 66 -10.27 5.57 -36.10
C ASP A 66 -10.05 5.99 -34.64
N GLU A 67 -11.08 6.40 -33.90
CA GLU A 67 -10.98 6.55 -32.44
C GLU A 67 -12.18 5.99 -31.66
N ASP A 68 -12.59 4.77 -32.01
CA ASP A 68 -13.13 3.78 -31.04
C ASP A 68 -11.98 3.18 -30.17
N LYS A 69 -11.00 4.01 -29.77
CA LYS A 69 -9.84 3.58 -28.96
C LYS A 69 -9.43 4.54 -27.85
N HIS A 70 -10.26 5.54 -27.52
CA HIS A 70 -10.00 6.45 -26.40
C HIS A 70 -10.80 6.14 -25.12
N HIS A 71 -11.39 4.94 -25.01
CA HIS A 71 -11.95 4.42 -23.76
C HIS A 71 -11.08 3.31 -23.13
N ASP A 72 -10.00 2.87 -23.78
CA ASP A 72 -9.15 1.78 -23.26
C ASP A 72 -7.90 2.27 -22.52
N SER A 73 -7.49 3.53 -22.71
CA SER A 73 -6.30 4.08 -22.01
C SER A 73 -6.58 4.36 -20.53
N GLU A 74 -7.79 4.76 -20.18
CA GLU A 74 -8.18 5.01 -18.78
C GLU A 74 -8.44 3.69 -18.04
N ILE A 75 -9.02 2.70 -18.72
CA ILE A 75 -9.15 1.32 -18.21
C ILE A 75 -7.78 0.67 -18.04
N GLY A 76 -6.86 0.81 -19.00
CA GLY A 76 -5.51 0.25 -18.92
C GLY A 76 -4.68 0.83 -17.77
N CYS A 77 -4.68 2.15 -17.60
CA CYS A 77 -3.99 2.82 -16.49
C CYS A 77 -4.62 2.49 -15.12
N SER A 78 -5.95 2.44 -15.04
CA SER A 78 -6.67 2.05 -13.82
C SER A 78 -6.45 0.57 -13.46
N THR A 79 -6.41 -0.32 -14.45
CA THR A 79 -6.17 -1.75 -14.26
C THR A 79 -4.74 -2.00 -13.78
N LEU A 80 -3.74 -1.28 -14.32
CA LEU A 80 -2.36 -1.32 -13.83
C LEU A 80 -2.25 -0.83 -12.38
N ASN A 81 -2.96 0.24 -12.03
CA ASN A 81 -2.98 0.74 -10.64
C ASN A 81 -3.67 -0.24 -9.67
N ILE A 82 -4.71 -0.96 -10.11
CA ILE A 82 -5.38 -2.01 -9.32
C ILE A 82 -4.46 -3.21 -9.15
N GLU A 83 -3.76 -3.64 -10.21
CA GLU A 83 -2.82 -4.77 -10.15
C GLU A 83 -1.62 -4.45 -9.25
N GLU A 84 -1.08 -3.23 -9.31
CA GLU A 84 -0.05 -2.77 -8.37
C GLU A 84 -0.55 -2.70 -6.93
N SER A 85 -1.78 -2.23 -6.72
CA SER A 85 -2.42 -2.20 -5.39
C SER A 85 -2.64 -3.60 -4.83
N LEU A 86 -3.05 -4.55 -5.67
CA LEU A 86 -3.21 -5.96 -5.30
C LEU A 86 -1.87 -6.60 -4.95
N ARG A 87 -0.84 -6.41 -5.79
CA ARG A 87 0.54 -6.86 -5.50
C ARG A 87 1.07 -6.28 -4.19
N LEU A 88 0.80 -5.01 -3.91
CA LEU A 88 1.20 -4.37 -2.66
C LEU A 88 0.43 -4.95 -1.46
N ALA A 89 -0.87 -5.23 -1.63
CA ALA A 89 -1.69 -5.85 -0.59
C ALA A 89 -1.23 -7.29 -0.29
N GLU A 90 -0.90 -8.09 -1.30
CA GLU A 90 -0.32 -9.42 -1.17
C GLU A 90 1.04 -9.38 -0.47
N CYS A 91 1.93 -8.47 -0.87
CA CYS A 91 3.23 -8.27 -0.23
C CYS A 91 3.06 -7.90 1.26
N LYS A 92 2.13 -7.00 1.58
CA LYS A 92 1.79 -6.63 2.96
C LYS A 92 1.21 -7.81 3.74
N ALA A 93 0.33 -8.60 3.13
CA ALA A 93 -0.25 -9.79 3.76
C ALA A 93 0.83 -10.83 4.08
N GLU A 94 1.78 -11.05 3.16
CA GLU A 94 2.88 -11.99 3.34
C GLU A 94 3.84 -11.54 4.43
N ARG A 95 4.18 -10.24 4.50
CA ARG A 95 4.97 -9.68 5.61
C ARG A 95 4.27 -9.91 6.95
N ARG A 96 2.98 -9.62 7.05
CA ARG A 96 2.19 -9.85 8.28
C ARG A 96 2.15 -11.33 8.67
N LYS A 97 2.08 -12.25 7.70
CA LYS A 97 2.16 -13.70 7.98
C LYS A 97 3.52 -14.08 8.57
N LYS A 98 4.62 -13.56 7.99
CA LYS A 98 5.98 -13.79 8.49
C LYS A 98 6.19 -13.21 9.88
N GLU A 99 5.73 -11.98 10.13
CA GLU A 99 5.77 -11.34 11.44
C GLU A 99 5.00 -12.15 12.49
N LYS A 100 3.77 -12.59 12.18
CA LYS A 100 2.99 -13.46 13.08
C LYS A 100 3.68 -14.79 13.35
N LYS A 101 4.31 -15.39 12.33
CA LYS A 101 5.05 -16.64 12.49
C LYS A 101 6.26 -16.44 13.41
N LEU A 102 7.02 -15.37 13.21
CA LEU A 102 8.15 -15.02 14.07
C LEU A 102 7.71 -14.79 15.52
N LEU A 103 6.62 -14.03 15.71
CA LEU A 103 6.05 -13.79 17.04
C LEU A 103 5.59 -15.09 17.71
N ALA A 104 4.98 -16.01 16.96
CA ALA A 104 4.57 -17.31 17.49
C ALA A 104 5.77 -18.18 17.88
N GLU A 105 6.85 -18.16 17.08
CA GLU A 105 8.11 -18.84 17.40
C GLU A 105 8.80 -18.22 18.62
N GLU A 106 8.81 -16.89 18.76
CA GLU A 106 9.28 -16.17 19.95
C GLU A 106 8.47 -16.53 21.19
N LEU A 107 7.15 -16.52 21.09
CA LEU A 107 6.26 -16.90 22.19
C LEU A 107 6.53 -18.34 22.62
N SER A 108 6.69 -19.27 21.67
CA SER A 108 7.05 -20.66 21.98
C SER A 108 8.40 -20.78 22.69
N ARG A 109 9.41 -19.99 22.28
CA ARG A 109 10.71 -19.94 22.95
C ARG A 109 10.57 -19.45 24.40
N TRP A 110 9.84 -18.36 24.63
CA TRP A 110 9.59 -17.84 25.97
C TRP A 110 8.81 -18.82 26.85
N MET A 111 7.79 -19.49 26.30
CA MET A 111 7.02 -20.50 27.03
C MET A 111 7.89 -21.67 27.48
N LYS A 112 8.74 -22.20 26.59
CA LYS A 112 9.69 -23.27 26.94
C LYS A 112 10.70 -22.83 27.99
N ALA A 113 11.26 -21.62 27.85
CA ALA A 113 12.17 -21.06 28.84
C ALA A 113 11.50 -20.91 30.21
N HIS A 114 10.25 -20.43 30.23
CA HIS A 114 9.46 -20.30 31.45
C HIS A 114 9.18 -21.67 32.11
N GLU A 115 8.85 -22.69 31.32
CA GLU A 115 8.67 -24.05 31.83
C GLU A 115 9.94 -24.62 32.48
N ILE A 116 11.10 -24.44 31.84
CA ILE A 116 12.40 -24.82 32.40
C ILE A 116 12.68 -24.07 33.71
N MET A 117 12.46 -22.75 33.74
CA MET A 117 12.66 -21.96 34.95
C MET A 117 11.76 -22.43 36.10
N LEU A 118 10.49 -22.77 35.82
CA LEU A 118 9.59 -23.31 36.83
C LEU A 118 10.07 -24.68 37.33
N ALA A 119 10.58 -25.55 36.46
CA ALA A 119 11.13 -26.85 36.86
C ALA A 119 12.38 -26.69 37.74
N GLU A 120 13.29 -25.78 37.37
CA GLU A 120 14.46 -25.42 38.16
C GLU A 120 14.04 -24.87 39.54
N GLY A 121 13.07 -23.96 39.56
CA GLY A 121 12.53 -23.38 40.78
C GLY A 121 11.92 -24.44 41.71
N ARG A 122 11.15 -25.40 41.18
CA ARG A 122 10.61 -26.52 41.97
C ARG A 122 11.73 -27.38 42.56
N ARG A 123 12.78 -27.65 41.80
CA ARG A 123 13.94 -28.44 42.24
C ARG A 123 14.66 -27.75 43.39
N VAL A 124 15.03 -26.49 43.22
CA VAL A 124 15.69 -25.68 44.27
C VAL A 124 14.80 -25.57 45.50
N ASN A 125 13.51 -25.34 45.31
CA ASN A 125 12.56 -25.30 46.43
C ASN A 125 12.51 -26.64 47.17
N HIS A 126 12.50 -27.78 46.47
CA HIS A 126 12.56 -29.10 47.09
C HIS A 126 13.86 -29.30 47.89
N GLU A 127 15.02 -28.94 47.34
CA GLU A 127 16.32 -28.97 48.05
C GLU A 127 16.26 -28.12 49.34
N ILE A 128 15.71 -26.91 49.25
CA ILE A 128 15.54 -26.03 50.42
C ILE A 128 14.63 -26.68 51.47
N HIS A 129 13.53 -27.32 51.06
CA HIS A 129 12.63 -28.01 51.99
C HIS A 129 13.34 -29.18 52.68
N VAL A 130 14.12 -29.97 51.95
CA VAL A 130 14.92 -31.08 52.51
C VAL A 130 15.96 -30.56 53.49
N ILE A 131 16.75 -29.56 53.10
CA ILE A 131 17.76 -28.94 53.99
C ILE A 131 17.10 -28.40 55.26
N ARG A 132 15.98 -27.68 55.13
CA ARG A 132 15.21 -27.17 56.27
C ARG A 132 14.74 -28.30 57.19
N ALA A 133 14.25 -29.41 56.64
CA ALA A 133 13.82 -30.57 57.44
C ALA A 133 14.99 -31.22 58.18
N LEU A 134 16.14 -31.41 57.52
CA LEU A 134 17.34 -31.96 58.14
C LEU A 134 17.86 -31.10 59.29
N LEU A 135 17.88 -29.77 59.11
CA LEU A 135 18.26 -28.83 60.17
C LEU A 135 17.35 -28.95 61.39
N ILE A 136 16.03 -29.07 61.18
CA ILE A 136 15.06 -29.27 62.27
C ILE A 136 15.37 -30.56 63.03
N VAL A 137 15.59 -31.67 62.33
CA VAL A 137 15.94 -32.96 62.95
C VAL A 137 17.21 -32.85 63.77
N ILE A 138 18.27 -32.24 63.23
CA ILE A 138 19.54 -32.04 63.93
C ILE A 138 19.33 -31.23 65.21
N VAL A 139 18.60 -30.12 65.15
CA VAL A 139 18.32 -29.28 66.32
C VAL A 139 17.55 -30.06 67.39
N VAL A 140 16.50 -30.78 67.01
CA VAL A 140 15.71 -31.60 67.95
C VAL A 140 16.55 -32.69 68.60
N MET A 141 17.38 -33.40 67.82
CA MET A 141 18.27 -34.43 68.35
C MET A 141 19.26 -33.85 69.38
N ASN A 142 19.87 -32.71 69.08
CA ASN A 142 20.78 -32.03 70.02
C ASN A 142 20.06 -31.59 71.29
N LEU A 143 18.83 -31.05 71.19
CA LEU A 143 18.03 -30.69 72.36
C LEU A 143 17.74 -31.91 73.25
N ILE A 144 17.38 -33.04 72.65
CA ILE A 144 17.15 -34.30 73.39
C ILE A 144 18.44 -34.72 74.12
N LEU A 145 19.59 -34.69 73.45
CA LEU A 145 20.88 -35.02 74.07
C LEU A 145 21.18 -34.12 75.27
N VAL A 146 20.97 -32.82 75.15
CA VAL A 146 21.15 -31.87 76.26
C VAL A 146 20.21 -32.19 77.43
N ILE A 147 18.93 -32.48 77.16
CA ILE A 147 17.96 -32.88 78.18
C ILE A 147 18.40 -34.15 78.90
N LEU A 148 18.84 -35.18 78.16
CA LEU A 148 19.33 -36.43 78.74
C LEU A 148 20.58 -36.21 79.62
N MET A 149 21.50 -35.36 79.18
CA MET A 149 22.69 -35.00 79.95
C MET A 149 22.31 -34.29 81.26
N LEU A 150 21.41 -33.30 81.20
CA LEU A 150 20.94 -32.59 82.39
C LEU A 150 20.23 -33.53 83.37
N HIS A 151 19.38 -34.42 82.87
CA HIS A 151 18.68 -35.41 83.69
C HIS A 151 19.65 -36.35 84.42
N HIS A 152 20.71 -36.82 83.75
CA HIS A 152 21.73 -37.64 84.37
C HIS A 152 22.48 -36.90 85.48
N VAL A 153 22.81 -35.61 85.27
CA VAL A 153 23.47 -34.77 86.28
C VAL A 153 22.57 -34.46 87.48
N ILE A 154 21.25 -34.39 87.29
CA ILE A 154 20.31 -34.12 88.39
C ILE A 154 20.06 -35.36 89.26
N ILE A 155 20.12 -36.57 88.68
CA ILE A 155 19.84 -37.83 89.37
C ILE A 155 21.03 -38.35 90.18
N TRP A 156 22.26 -37.94 89.85
CA TRP A 156 23.50 -38.34 90.52
C TRP A 156 24.06 -37.20 91.37
#